data_AF-W1NFG0-F1
#
_entry.id   AF-W1NFG0-F1
#
_cell.length_a   1.000
_cell.length_b   1.000
_cell.length_c   1.000
_cell.angle_alpha   90.00
_cell.angle_beta   90.00
_cell.angle_gamma   90.00
#
_symmetry.space_group_name_H-M   'P 1'
#
loop_
_entity.id
_entity.type
_entity.pdbx_description
1 polymer ?
#
loop_
_entity_poly.entity_id
_entity_poly.type
_entity_poly.pdbx_seq_one_letter_code
_entity_poly.pdbx_strand_id
1 'polypeptide(L)'
;MSKKRKQPFERLPDEMIAEIMVDSVSFDDLNALKNTCKRFKSLSEDALVLQRISREVVAESLWQKNNKPTAYLKRCADAGNPEAQYLLGMVIISLNFV
;
A
#
# COMPACT_ATOMS: atom_id res chain seq x y z
N MET A 1 25.37 26.87 10.59
CA MET A 1 24.37 25.87 10.13
C MET A 1 24.32 24.72 11.13
N SER A 2 23.25 24.60 11.94
CA SER A 2 23.10 23.44 12.83
C SER A 2 22.89 22.16 12.03
N LYS A 3 23.73 21.14 12.26
CA LYS A 3 23.51 19.79 11.72
C LYS A 3 22.19 19.26 12.30
N LYS A 4 21.16 19.09 11.46
CA LYS A 4 19.92 18.42 11.88
C LYS A 4 20.28 16.99 12.31
N ARG A 5 19.88 16.61 13.52
CA ARG A 5 20.03 15.26 14.03
C ARG A 5 19.19 14.34 13.14
N LYS A 6 19.83 13.34 12.52
CA LYS A 6 19.12 12.35 11.71
C LYS A 6 18.14 11.59 12.60
N GLN A 7 16.90 11.47 12.15
CA GLN A 7 15.88 10.72 12.89
C GLN A 7 16.19 9.22 12.81
N PRO A 8 15.78 8.39 13.79
CA PRO A 8 16.09 6.96 13.81
C PRO A 8 15.75 6.24 12.50
N PHE A 9 14.57 6.53 11.92
CA PHE A 9 14.12 5.95 10.65
C PHE A 9 14.97 6.36 9.44
N GLU A 10 15.69 7.48 9.47
CA GLU A 10 16.59 7.88 8.37
C GLU A 10 17.86 7.01 8.29
N ARG A 11 18.11 6.18 9.31
CA ARG A 11 19.27 5.28 9.37
C ARG A 11 18.90 3.83 9.03
N LEU A 12 17.61 3.51 9.01
CA LEU A 12 17.15 2.17 8.63
C LEU A 12 17.28 2.00 7.11
N PRO A 13 17.62 0.79 6.62
CA PRO A 13 17.52 0.44 5.20
C PRO A 13 16.08 0.53 4.69
N ASP A 14 15.91 0.69 3.37
CA ASP A 14 14.59 0.76 2.74
C ASP A 14 13.84 -0.56 2.89
N GLU A 15 14.55 -1.69 2.85
CA GLU A 15 14.00 -3.04 2.98
C GLU A 15 13.30 -3.23 4.33
N MET A 16 13.91 -2.74 5.42
CA MET A 16 13.28 -2.83 6.75
C MET A 16 11.99 -1.99 6.84
N ILE A 17 11.96 -0.83 6.18
CA ILE A 17 10.77 0.01 6.16
C ILE A 17 9.70 -0.62 5.27
N ALA A 18 10.09 -1.23 4.15
CA ALA A 18 9.22 -1.97 3.26
C ALA A 18 8.55 -3.15 3.97
N GLU A 19 9.29 -3.93 4.76
CA GLU A 19 8.72 -5.02 5.58
C GLU A 19 7.69 -4.48 6.58
N ILE A 20 7.99 -3.38 7.28
CA ILE A 20 7.03 -2.73 8.20
C ILE A 20 5.75 -2.31 7.46
N MET A 21 5.87 -1.81 6.22
CA MET A 21 4.69 -1.45 5.42
C MET A 21 3.89 -2.68 5.01
N VAL A 22 4.56 -3.75 4.57
CA VAL A 22 3.93 -5.02 4.20
C VAL A 22 3.13 -5.61 5.37
N ASP A 23 3.66 -5.48 6.59
CA ASP A 23 3.04 -5.95 7.83
C ASP A 23 1.99 -4.97 8.42
N SER A 24 1.56 -3.95 7.66
CA SER A 24 0.47 -3.07 8.10
C SER A 24 -0.81 -3.87 8.33
N VAL A 25 -1.45 -3.62 9.48
CA VAL A 25 -2.64 -4.35 9.92
C VAL A 25 -3.91 -3.85 9.22
N SER A 26 -3.93 -2.57 8.83
CA SER A 26 -5.07 -1.93 8.17
C SER A 26 -4.63 -0.96 7.08
N PHE A 27 -5.55 -0.65 6.17
CA PHE A 27 -5.34 0.33 5.12
C PHE A 27 -5.10 1.74 5.69
N ASP A 28 -5.73 2.07 6.82
CA ASP A 28 -5.54 3.33 7.50
C ASP A 28 -4.15 3.45 8.14
N ASP A 29 -3.62 2.36 8.73
CA ASP A 29 -2.25 2.32 9.25
C ASP A 29 -1.22 2.51 8.13
N LEU A 30 -1.42 1.81 7.00
CA LEU A 30 -0.57 1.99 5.83
C LEU A 30 -0.64 3.44 5.32
N ASN A 31 -1.83 4.03 5.28
CA ASN A 31 -2.01 5.40 4.81
C ASN A 31 -1.39 6.42 5.80
N ALA A 32 -1.46 6.17 7.10
CA ALA A 32 -0.76 6.97 8.11
C ALA A 32 0.75 6.91 7.88
N LEU A 33 1.33 5.71 7.73
CA LEU A 33 2.74 5.50 7.41
C LEU A 33 3.15 6.24 6.13
N LYS A 34 2.39 6.04 5.05
CA LYS A 34 2.58 6.69 3.74
C LYS A 34 2.65 8.21 3.86
N ASN A 35 1.79 8.81 4.68
CA ASN A 35 1.67 10.27 4.81
C ASN A 35 2.70 10.89 5.78
N THR A 36 3.53 10.09 6.46
CA THR A 36 4.56 10.62 7.38
C THR A 36 5.68 11.39 6.66
N CYS A 37 6.21 10.85 5.57
CA CYS A 37 7.35 11.43 4.88
C CYS A 37 7.47 10.96 3.43
N LYS A 38 8.27 11.70 2.63
CA LYS A 38 8.49 11.40 1.20
C LYS A 38 9.07 10.01 0.95
N ARG A 39 9.97 9.56 1.83
CA ARG A 39 10.60 8.24 1.74
C ARG A 39 9.56 7.14 1.89
N PHE A 40 8.71 7.25 2.92
CA PHE A 40 7.67 6.27 3.18
C PHE A 40 6.61 6.29 2.08
N LYS A 41 6.26 7.49 1.60
CA LYS A 41 5.38 7.63 0.44
C LYS A 41 5.92 6.89 -0.78
N SER A 42 7.20 7.05 -1.10
CA SER A 42 7.84 6.37 -2.23
C SER A 42 7.81 4.85 -2.06
N LEU A 43 8.18 4.34 -0.88
CA LEU A 43 8.18 2.91 -0.60
C LEU A 43 6.77 2.30 -0.62
N SER A 44 5.75 3.04 -0.17
CA SER A 44 4.35 2.57 -0.22
C SER A 44 3.80 2.39 -1.64
N GLU A 45 4.52 2.91 -2.65
CA GLU A 45 4.17 2.81 -4.07
C GLU A 45 5.17 1.90 -4.83
N ASP A 46 6.13 1.30 -4.12
CA ASP A 46 7.08 0.34 -4.69
C ASP A 46 6.39 -0.98 -5.05
N ALA A 47 6.76 -1.56 -6.19
CA ALA A 47 6.14 -2.77 -6.70
C ALA A 47 6.30 -3.97 -5.75
N LEU A 48 7.44 -4.12 -5.07
CA LEU A 48 7.68 -5.22 -4.13
C LEU A 48 6.82 -5.09 -2.87
N VAL A 49 6.60 -3.85 -2.39
CA VAL A 49 5.69 -3.57 -1.28
C VAL A 49 4.25 -3.87 -1.69
N LEU A 50 3.81 -3.32 -2.83
CA LEU A 50 2.45 -3.54 -3.34
C LEU A 50 2.16 -5.01 -3.63
N GLN A 51 3.14 -5.77 -4.12
CA GLN A 51 3.03 -7.21 -4.36
C GLN A 51 2.78 -8.00 -3.07
N ARG A 52 3.38 -7.57 -1.95
CA ARG A 52 3.42 -8.33 -0.70
C ARG A 52 2.46 -7.84 0.38
N ILE A 53 1.87 -6.65 0.21
CA ILE A 53 0.93 -6.06 1.17
C ILE A 53 -0.16 -7.08 1.60
N SER A 54 -0.47 -7.05 2.90
CA SER A 54 -1.40 -7.97 3.54
C SER A 54 -2.78 -7.98 2.89
N ARG A 55 -3.43 -9.14 2.96
CA ARG A 55 -4.78 -9.37 2.41
C ARG A 55 -5.80 -8.39 3.00
N GLU A 56 -5.68 -8.13 4.29
CA GLU A 56 -6.54 -7.24 5.07
C GLU A 56 -6.51 -5.83 4.48
N VAL A 57 -5.31 -5.29 4.24
CA VAL A 57 -5.10 -3.98 3.62
C VAL A 57 -5.67 -3.93 2.20
N VAL A 58 -5.43 -4.97 1.39
CA VAL A 58 -5.99 -5.03 0.01
C VAL A 58 -7.52 -5.03 0.05
N ALA A 59 -8.12 -5.86 0.90
CA ALA A 59 -9.57 -5.98 1.02
C ALA A 59 -10.21 -4.68 1.54
N GLU A 60 -9.61 -4.01 2.51
CA GLU A 60 -10.09 -2.74 3.03
C GLU A 60 -10.01 -1.61 1.98
N SER A 61 -9.02 -1.65 1.09
CA SER A 61 -8.85 -0.63 0.04
C SER A 61 -10.05 -0.53 -0.92
N LEU A 62 -10.80 -1.62 -1.10
CA LEU A 62 -12.02 -1.68 -1.92
C LEU A 62 -13.16 -0.80 -1.39
N TRP A 63 -13.21 -0.59 -0.08
CA TRP A 63 -14.33 0.10 0.58
C TRP A 63 -14.03 1.57 0.86
N GLN A 64 -12.87 2.06 0.41
CA GLN A 64 -12.44 3.43 0.64
C GLN A 64 -13.31 4.40 -0.17
N LYS A 65 -13.95 5.33 0.56
CA LYS A 65 -15.05 6.20 0.10
C LYS A 65 -14.71 7.19 -1.03
N ASN A 66 -13.44 7.31 -1.42
CA ASN A 66 -13.00 8.34 -2.36
C ASN A 66 -13.00 7.82 -3.80
N ASN A 67 -14.15 7.85 -4.49
CA ASN A 67 -14.43 7.83 -5.95
C ASN A 67 -13.60 6.97 -6.94
N LYS A 68 -12.56 6.26 -6.49
CA LYS A 68 -11.72 5.30 -7.21
C LYS A 68 -11.22 4.23 -6.23
N PRO A 69 -12.12 3.51 -5.52
CA PRO A 69 -11.75 2.43 -4.61
C PRO A 69 -10.84 1.38 -5.27
N THR A 70 -10.92 1.26 -6.60
CA THR A 70 -10.11 0.34 -7.39
C THR A 70 -8.70 0.82 -7.73
N ALA A 71 -8.35 2.09 -7.54
CA ALA A 71 -7.04 2.60 -7.99
C ALA A 71 -5.87 2.05 -7.17
N TYR A 72 -6.04 1.87 -5.86
CA TYR A 72 -5.03 1.20 -5.04
C TYR A 72 -4.99 -0.30 -5.35
N LEU A 73 -6.16 -0.95 -5.33
CA LEU A 73 -6.29 -2.36 -5.69
C LEU A 73 -5.65 -2.71 -7.04
N LYS A 74 -5.90 -1.90 -8.07
CA LYS A 74 -5.33 -2.09 -9.41
C LYS A 74 -3.82 -2.02 -9.38
N ARG A 75 -3.22 -1.09 -8.63
CA ARG A 75 -1.76 -1.00 -8.50
C ARG A 75 -1.18 -2.24 -7.83
N CYS A 76 -1.82 -2.78 -6.79
CA CYS A 76 -1.40 -4.05 -6.19
C CYS A 76 -1.52 -5.21 -7.19
N ALA A 77 -2.61 -5.27 -7.96
CA ALA A 77 -2.81 -6.31 -8.97
C ALA A 77 -1.79 -6.23 -10.11
N ASP A 78 -1.50 -5.02 -10.60
CA ASP A 78 -0.47 -4.74 -11.62
C ASP A 78 0.94 -5.11 -11.11
N ALA A 79 1.19 -4.97 -9.80
CA ALA A 79 2.43 -5.39 -9.14
C ALA A 79 2.51 -6.91 -8.87
N GLY A 80 1.45 -7.67 -9.18
CA GLY A 80 1.43 -9.12 -9.03
C GLY A 80 0.99 -9.63 -7.66
N ASN A 81 0.27 -8.83 -6.87
CA ASN A 81 -0.36 -9.31 -5.64
C ASN A 81 -1.54 -10.25 -5.99
N PRO A 82 -1.51 -11.52 -5.57
CA PRO A 82 -2.51 -12.51 -5.97
C PRO A 82 -3.91 -12.21 -5.41
N GLU A 83 -3.99 -11.72 -4.18
CA GLU A 83 -5.27 -11.33 -3.58
C GLU A 83 -5.87 -10.14 -4.33
N ALA A 84 -5.03 -9.15 -4.69
CA ALA A 84 -5.48 -8.00 -5.45
C ALA A 84 -5.98 -8.37 -6.84
N GLN A 85 -5.31 -9.30 -7.53
CA GLN A 85 -5.75 -9.81 -8.83
C GLN A 85 -7.10 -10.52 -8.73
N TYR A 86 -7.28 -11.36 -7.70
CA TYR A 86 -8.54 -12.04 -7.43
C TYR A 86 -9.69 -11.04 -7.17
N LEU A 87 -9.49 -10.12 -6.23
CA LEU A 87 -10.46 -9.10 -5.87
C LEU A 87 -10.80 -8.18 -7.05
N LEU A 88 -9.81 -7.77 -7.85
CA LEU A 88 -10.03 -6.95 -9.05
C LEU A 88 -10.87 -7.70 -10.08
N GLY A 89 -10.61 -8.99 -10.28
CA GLY A 89 -11.44 -9.86 -11.12
C GLY A 89 -12.89 -9.91 -10.64
N MET A 90 -13.11 -10.07 -9.33
CA MET A 90 -14.46 -10.04 -8.76
C MET A 90 -15.18 -8.71 -8.96
N VAL A 91 -14.47 -7.58 -8.83
CA VAL A 91 -15.05 -6.24 -9.09
C VAL A 91 -15.44 -6.11 -10.57
N ILE A 92 -14.55 -6.49 -11.49
CA ILE A 92 -14.83 -6.43 -12.93
C ILE A 92 -16.04 -7.30 -13.27
N ILE A 93 -16.08 -8.54 -12.79
CA ILE A 93 -17.21 -9.45 -13.01
C ILE A 93 -18.50 -8.82 -12.48
N SER A 94 -18.52 -8.37 -11.22
CA SER A 94 -19.71 -7.80 -10.58
C SER A 94 -20.27 -6.58 -11.33
N LEU A 95 -19.40 -5.75 -11.91
CA LEU A 95 -19.81 -4.59 -12.72
C LEU A 95 -20.36 -4.94 -14.10
N ASN A 96 -20.06 -6.13 -14.65
CA ASN A 96 -20.59 -6.58 -15.93
C ASN A 96 -21.98 -7.24 -15.82
N PHE A 97 -22.48 -7.46 -14.59
CA PHE A 97 -23.79 -8.08 -14.32
C PHE A 97 -24.86 -7.07 -13.83
N VAL A 98 -24.56 -5.77 -13.83
CA VAL A 98 -25.49 -4.65 -13.54
C VAL A 98 -25.67 -3.82 -14.79
#